data_AF-A0A1H8QZ59-F1
#
_entry.id   AF-A0A1H8QZ59-F1
#
_cell.length_a   1.000
_cell.length_b   1.000
_cell.length_c   1.000
_cell.angle_alpha   90.00
_cell.angle_beta   90.00
_cell.angle_gamma   90.00
#
_symmetry.space_group_name_H-M   'P 1'
#
loop_
_entity.id
_entity.type
_entity.pdbx_description
1 polymer ?
#
loop_
_entity_poly.entity_id
_entity_poly.type
_entity_poly.pdbx_seq_one_letter_code
_entity_poly.pdbx_strand_id
1 'polypeptide(L)' 'MKHIAWGALDDAAIQSALLDIAILHVKLALEHSDKNTLPYRKEVIRAEIQRLRMERDRILERRV' A
#
# COMPACT_ATOMS: atom_id res chain seq x y z
N MET A 1 20.99 -14.21 21.21
CA MET A 1 20.08 -13.04 21.35
C MET A 1 20.13 -12.05 20.18
N LYS A 2 21.21 -11.95 19.37
CA LYS A 2 21.28 -10.97 18.28
C LYS A 2 20.25 -11.20 17.14
N HIS A 3 19.94 -12.45 16.76
CA HIS A 3 19.02 -12.76 15.65
C HIS A 3 17.55 -12.30 15.86
N ILE A 4 17.07 -12.28 17.11
CA ILE A 4 15.68 -11.92 17.42
C ILE A 4 15.43 -10.42 17.20
N ALA A 5 16.44 -9.59 17.49
CA ALA A 5 16.36 -8.15 17.30
C ALA A 5 16.32 -7.76 15.82
N TRP A 6 17.05 -8.47 14.95
CA TRP A 6 17.03 -8.23 13.51
C TRP A 6 15.69 -8.59 12.87
N GLY A 7 15.10 -9.74 13.24
CA GLY A 7 13.76 -10.13 12.74
C GLY A 7 12.65 -9.17 13.17
N ALA A 8 12.72 -8.62 14.39
CA ALA A 8 11.75 -7.64 14.87
C ALA A 8 11.85 -6.27 14.15
N LEU A 9 13.05 -5.86 13.74
CA LEU A 9 13.26 -4.66 12.94
C LEU A 9 12.71 -4.82 11.51
N ASP A 10 12.90 -5.99 10.91
CA ASP A 10 12.34 -6.33 9.59
C ASP A 10 10.81 -6.36 9.63
N ASP A 11 10.21 -6.95 10.66
CA ASP A 11 8.75 -6.96 10.86
C ASP A 11 8.18 -5.54 11.02
N ALA A 12 8.85 -4.66 11.77
CA ALA A 12 8.42 -3.28 11.94
C ALA A 12 8.50 -2.47 10.63
N ALA A 13 9.56 -2.67 9.85
CA ALA A 13 9.73 -2.03 8.54
C ALA A 13 8.65 -2.50 7.55
N ILE A 14 8.35 -3.82 7.53
CA ILE A 14 7.28 -4.40 6.70
C ILE A 14 5.91 -3.83 7.12
N GLN A 15 5.63 -3.75 8.43
CA GLN A 15 4.39 -3.18 8.93
C GLN A 15 4.23 -1.71 8.54
N SER A 16 5.30 -0.91 8.65
CA SER A 16 5.29 0.48 8.23
C SER A 16 4.98 0.62 6.73
N ALA A 17 5.63 -0.17 5.88
CA ALA A 17 5.41 -0.13 4.44
C ALA A 17 3.96 -0.52 4.06
N LEU A 18 3.40 -1.54 4.72
CA LEU A 18 2.00 -1.94 4.52
C LEU A 18 1.01 -0.87 4.98
N LEU A 19 1.30 -0.18 6.08
CA LEU A 19 0.49 0.92 6.57
C LEU A 19 0.49 2.11 5.60
N ASP A 20 1.66 2.47 5.07
CA ASP A 20 1.79 3.55 4.08
C ASP A 20 0.99 3.25 2.81
N ILE A 21 1.06 2.00 2.31
CA ILE A 21 0.25 1.54 1.19
C ILE A 21 -1.24 1.66 1.49
N ALA A 22 -1.68 1.24 2.69
CA ALA A 22 -3.08 1.30 3.09
C ALA A 22 -3.59 2.75 3.17
N ILE A 23 -2.82 3.66 3.77
CA ILE A 23 -3.16 5.09 3.87
C ILE A 23 -3.31 5.70 2.47
N LEU A 24 -2.36 5.43 1.57
CA LEU A 24 -2.42 5.97 0.22
C LEU A 24 -3.59 5.39 -0.59
N HIS A 25 -3.85 4.08 -0.47
CA HIS A 25 -4.99 3.42 -1.11
C HIS A 25 -6.32 4.04 -0.67
N VAL A 26 -6.50 4.31 0.63
CA VAL A 26 -7.72 4.96 1.15
C VAL A 26 -7.88 6.38 0.60
N LYS A 27 -6.82 7.19 0.59
CA LYS A 27 -6.86 8.56 0.04
C LYS A 27 -7.31 8.56 -1.42
N LEU A 28 -6.74 7.67 -2.23
CA LEU A 28 -7.09 7.51 -3.64
C LEU A 28 -8.52 6.99 -3.82
N ALA A 29 -8.95 6.03 -3.01
CA ALA A 29 -10.32 5.51 -3.06
C ALA A 29 -11.35 6.59 -2.74
N LEU A 30 -11.07 7.45 -1.75
CA LEU A 30 -11.91 8.61 -1.43
C LEU A 30 -11.98 9.58 -2.60
N GLU A 31 -10.84 9.95 -3.20
CA GLU A 31 -10.80 10.81 -4.39
C GLU A 31 -11.58 10.20 -5.57
N HIS A 32 -11.44 8.90 -5.84
CA HIS A 32 -12.18 8.23 -6.90
C HIS A 32 -13.70 8.24 -6.66
N SER A 33 -14.11 8.12 -5.39
CA SER A 33 -15.53 8.14 -4.99
C SER A 33 -16.16 9.53 -5.07
N ASP A 34 -15.36 10.59 -5.07
CA ASP A 34 -15.84 11.96 -5.22
C ASP A 34 -16.52 12.15 -6.60
N LYS A 35 -17.69 12.80 -6.57
CA LYS A 35 -18.49 13.12 -7.75
C LYS A 35 -17.83 14.19 -8.63
N ASN A 36 -16.99 15.04 -8.04
CA ASN A 36 -16.29 16.12 -8.74
C ASN A 36 -14.98 15.66 -9.38
N THR A 37 -14.49 14.48 -9.04
CA THR A 37 -13.27 13.93 -9.66
C THR A 37 -13.51 13.67 -11.14
N LEU A 38 -12.66 14.26 -11.99
CA LEU A 38 -12.75 14.14 -13.43
C LEU A 38 -12.62 12.66 -13.89
N PRO A 39 -13.33 12.23 -14.95
CA PRO A 39 -13.26 10.85 -15.44
C PRO A 39 -11.84 10.37 -15.74
N TYR A 40 -11.02 11.21 -16.39
CA TYR A 40 -9.61 10.90 -16.65
C TYR A 40 -8.82 10.65 -15.35
N ARG A 41 -9.06 11.45 -14.30
CA ARG A 41 -8.40 11.26 -13.02
C ARG A 41 -8.85 9.96 -12.35
N LYS A 42 -10.11 9.55 -12.48
CA LYS A 42 -10.59 8.25 -11.97
C LYS A 42 -9.86 7.06 -12.60
N GLU A 43 -9.58 7.13 -13.89
CA GLU A 43 -8.78 6.09 -14.58
C GLU A 43 -7.34 6.04 -14.06
N VAL A 44 -6.70 7.21 -13.87
CA VAL A 44 -5.36 7.29 -13.26
C VAL A 44 -5.37 6.70 -11.85
N ILE A 45 -6.35 7.08 -11.02
CA ILE A 45 -6.50 6.54 -9.66
C ILE A 45 -6.67 5.02 -9.69
N ARG A 46 -7.46 4.46 -10.63
CA ARG A 46 -7.64 3.01 -10.74
C ARG A 46 -6.31 2.30 -11.01
N ALA A 47 -5.49 2.84 -11.91
CA ALA A 47 -4.15 2.30 -12.18
C ALA A 47 -3.22 2.42 -10.96
N GLU A 48 -3.24 3.56 -10.25
CA GLU A 48 -2.46 3.76 -9.02
C GLU A 48 -2.87 2.77 -7.91
N ILE A 49 -4.17 2.55 -7.72
CA ILE A 49 -4.71 1.58 -6.77
C ILE A 49 -4.27 0.15 -7.13
N GLN A 50 -4.28 -0.23 -8.41
CA GLN A 50 -3.78 -1.54 -8.82
C GLN A 50 -2.28 -1.69 -8.53
N ARG A 51 -1.47 -0.67 -8.82
CA ARG A 51 -0.04 -0.67 -8.50
C ARG A 51 0.21 -0.88 -7.01
N LEU A 52 -0.56 -0.21 -6.15
CA LEU A 52 -0.46 -0.34 -4.70
C LEU A 52 -0.80 -1.75 -4.21
N ARG A 53 -1.80 -2.40 -4.82
CA ARG A 53 -2.15 -3.79 -4.52
C ARG A 53 -1.04 -4.75 -4.90
N MET A 54 -0.44 -4.58 -6.08
CA MET A 54 0.70 -5.37 -6.52
C MET A 54 1.90 -5.21 -5.57
N GLU A 55 2.17 -3.99 -5.10
CA GLU A 55 3.27 -3.75 -4.16
C GLU A 55 3.01 -4.39 -2.80
N ARG A 56 1.78 -4.29 -2.29
CA ARG A 56 1.37 -5.00 -1.08
C ARG A 56 1.57 -6.51 -1.24
N ASP A 57 1.12 -7.08 -2.34
CA ASP A 57 1.18 -8.52 -2.57
C ASP A 57 2.64 -9.00 -2.62
N ARG A 58 3.54 -8.26 -3.27
CA ARG A 58 4.99 -8.53 -3.23
C ARG A 58 5.58 -8.50 -1.82
N ILE A 59 5.16 -7.55 -0.98
CA ILE A 59 5.63 -7.46 0.40
C ILE A 59 5.14 -8.66 1.21
N LEU A 60 3.88 -9.06 1.02
CA LEU A 60 3.30 -10.20 1.73
C LEU A 60 3.87 -11.54 1.26
N GLU A 61 4.13 -11.71 -0.04
CA GLU A 61 4.79 -12.90 -0.61
C GLU A 61 6.21 -13.08 -0.08
N ARG A 62 6.96 -11.99 0.18
CA ARG A 62 8.30 -12.07 0.80
C ARG A 62 8.29 -12.61 2.24
N ARG A 63 7.12 -12.68 2.88
CA ARG A 63 6.95 -13.17 4.26
C ARG A 63 6.61 -14.66 4.32
N VAL A 64 6.18 -15.26 3.21
CA VAL A 64 5.75 -16.67 3.11
C VAL A 64 6.94 -17.57 2.78
#